data_AF-A0A7J7NNS3-F1
#
_entry.id   AF-A0A7J7NNS3-F1
#
_cell.length_a   1.000
_cell.length_b   1.000
_cell.length_c   1.000
_cell.angle_alpha   90.00
_cell.angle_beta   90.00
_cell.angle_gamma   90.00
#
_symmetry.space_group_name_H-M   'P 1'
#
loop_
_entity.id
_entity.type
_entity.pdbx_description
1 polymer ?
#
loop_
_entity_poly.entity_id
_entity_poly.type
_entity_poly.pdbx_seq_one_letter_code
_entity_poly.pdbx_strand_id
1 'polypeptide(L)'
;MEMVHGVVPDDMTFTNILCACSHGGLLHEGEMLFHKMIHGYKILPMIQHYGCMVDLFGKAGRLKEAYELIKEMCIDPDATM
;
A
#
# COMPACT_ATOMS: atom_id res chain seq x y z
N MET A 1 -3.73 16.79 3.08
CA MET A 1 -3.17 16.37 4.38
C MET A 1 -1.71 16.76 4.38
N GLU A 2 -1.37 17.86 5.04
CA GLU A 2 0.02 18.36 5.09
C GLU A 2 0.83 17.50 6.06
N MET A 3 1.97 16.98 5.62
CA MET A 3 2.94 16.37 6.52
C MET A 3 3.57 17.51 7.34
N VAL A 4 3.43 17.45 8.67
CA VAL A 4 4.06 18.39 9.59
C VAL A 4 5.57 18.34 9.33
N HIS A 5 6.16 19.46 8.92
CA HIS A 5 7.58 19.54 8.56
C HIS A 5 8.45 19.08 9.73
N GLY A 6 9.16 17.96 9.53
CA GLY A 6 10.09 17.38 10.52
C GLY A 6 9.68 16.02 11.10
N VAL A 7 8.46 15.52 10.83
CA VAL A 7 8.05 14.19 11.26
C VAL A 7 8.32 13.17 10.16
N VAL A 8 9.03 12.09 10.49
CA VAL A 8 9.27 10.96 9.58
C VAL A 8 8.01 10.08 9.57
N PRO A 9 7.37 9.85 8.41
CA PRO A 9 6.27 8.89 8.28
C PRO A 9 6.67 7.50 8.77
N ASP A 10 5.75 6.84 9.48
CA ASP A 10 5.86 5.46 9.94
C ASP A 10 4.93 4.53 9.13
N ASP A 11 4.88 3.25 9.52
CA ASP A 11 4.04 2.25 8.86
C ASP A 11 2.54 2.62 8.92
N MET A 12 2.07 3.12 10.06
CA MET A 12 0.66 3.52 10.21
C MET A 12 0.31 4.70 9.29
N THR A 13 1.23 5.66 9.14
CA THR A 13 1.07 6.78 8.20
C THR A 13 0.87 6.27 6.78
N PHE A 14 1.66 5.27 6.35
CA PHE A 14 1.54 4.68 5.02
C PHE A 14 0.29 3.82 4.87
N THR A 15 -0.10 3.05 5.88
CA THR A 15 -1.37 2.31 5.86
C THR A 15 -2.55 3.25 5.64
N ASN A 16 -2.61 4.36 6.39
CA ASN A 16 -3.71 5.33 6.29
C ASN A 16 -3.78 6.00 4.91
N ILE A 17 -2.64 6.43 4.36
CA ILE A 17 -2.63 7.12 3.06
C ILE A 17 -2.89 6.17 1.90
N LEU A 18 -2.40 4.93 1.94
CA LEU A 18 -2.67 3.92 0.92
C LEU A 18 -4.13 3.50 0.93
N CYS A 19 -4.71 3.33 2.11
CA CYS A 19 -6.14 3.05 2.21
C CYS A 19 -6.98 4.24 1.73
N ALA A 20 -6.59 5.48 1.98
CA ALA A 20 -7.25 6.64 1.37
C ALA A 20 -7.16 6.61 -0.17
N CYS A 21 -6.01 6.21 -0.74
CA CYS A 21 -5.87 6.03 -2.19
C CYS A 21 -6.79 4.94 -2.72
N SER A 22 -6.89 3.80 -2.03
CA SER A 22 -7.81 2.72 -2.39
C SER A 22 -9.28 3.16 -2.43
N HIS A 23 -9.73 3.88 -1.39
CA HIS A 23 -11.10 4.39 -1.35
C HIS A 23 -11.36 5.47 -2.40
N GLY A 24 -10.36 6.31 -2.70
CA GLY A 24 -10.45 7.37 -3.69
C GLY A 24 -10.22 6.92 -5.13
N GLY A 25 -9.86 5.66 -5.38
CA GLY A 25 -9.47 5.18 -6.71
C GLY A 25 -8.20 5.85 -7.26
N LEU A 26 -7.32 6.35 -6.38
CA LEU A 26 -6.11 7.09 -6.73
C LEU A 26 -4.97 6.11 -7.03
N LEU A 27 -5.07 5.45 -8.18
CA LEU A 27 -4.20 4.35 -8.58
C LEU A 27 -2.72 4.77 -8.66
N HIS A 28 -2.46 5.87 -9.38
CA HIS A 28 -1.10 6.35 -9.61
C HIS A 28 -0.42 6.80 -8.30
N GLU A 29 -1.16 7.52 -7.47
CA GLU A 29 -0.71 7.99 -6.16
C GLU A 29 -0.44 6.82 -5.22
N GLY A 30 -1.33 5.82 -5.19
CA GLY A 30 -1.15 4.60 -4.40
C GLY A 30 0.13 3.86 -4.75
N GLU A 31 0.37 3.60 -6.04
CA GLU A 31 1.60 2.96 -6.53
C GLU A 31 2.85 3.78 -6.17
N MET A 32 2.81 5.09 -6.41
CA MET A 32 3.92 5.99 -6.10
C MET A 32 4.23 6.01 -4.60
N LEU A 33 3.21 6.09 -3.74
CA LEU A 33 3.37 6.13 -2.28
C LEU A 33 3.88 4.79 -1.74
N PHE A 34 3.37 3.67 -2.26
CA PHE A 34 3.86 2.33 -1.90
C PHE A 34 5.34 2.15 -2.27
N HIS A 35 5.73 2.55 -3.48
CA HIS A 35 7.14 2.54 -3.89
C HIS A 35 7.99 3.48 -3.02
N LYS A 36 7.50 4.67 -2.70
CA LYS A 36 8.22 5.63 -1.85
C LYS A 36 8.39 5.11 -0.41
N MET A 37 7.41 4.39 0.14
CA MET A 37 7.50 3.73 1.44
C MET A 37 8.70 2.78 1.49
N ILE A 38 8.80 1.88 0.51
CA ILE A 38 9.82 0.84 0.43
C ILE A 38 11.20 1.45 0.15
N HIS A 39 11.30 2.28 -0.90
CA HIS A 39 12.61 2.71 -1.40
C HIS A 39 13.07 4.04 -0.82
N GLY A 40 12.14 4.95 -0.53
CA GLY A 40 12.43 6.28 0.03
C GLY A 40 12.52 6.28 1.55
N TYR A 41 11.56 5.66 2.23
CA TYR A 41 11.50 5.63 3.70
C TYR A 41 12.04 4.32 4.32
N LYS A 42 12.39 3.32 3.49
CA LYS A 42 12.95 2.02 3.94
C LYS A 42 12.02 1.26 4.88
N ILE A 43 10.71 1.44 4.72
CA ILE A 43 9.68 0.73 5.48
C ILE A 43 9.29 -0.53 4.71
N LEU A 44 9.41 -1.69 5.37
CA LEU A 44 9.00 -2.96 4.79
C LEU A 44 7.47 -3.04 4.74
N PRO A 45 6.87 -3.49 3.62
CA PRO A 45 5.44 -3.72 3.53
C PRO A 45 4.97 -4.76 4.56
N MET A 46 3.76 -4.55 5.07
CA MET A 46 3.07 -5.43 6.01
C MET A 46 1.72 -5.80 5.39
N ILE A 47 1.01 -6.75 5.98
CA ILE A 47 -0.25 -7.26 5.44
C ILE A 47 -1.28 -6.14 5.19
N GLN A 48 -1.32 -5.10 6.03
CA GLN A 48 -2.21 -3.95 5.86
C GLN A 48 -1.88 -3.14 4.61
N HIS A 49 -0.59 -2.91 4.33
CA HIS A 49 -0.14 -2.20 3.13
C HIS A 49 -0.51 -2.97 1.86
N TYR A 50 -0.27 -4.28 1.85
CA TYR A 50 -0.66 -5.15 0.74
C TYR A 50 -2.18 -5.17 0.56
N GLY A 51 -2.95 -5.25 1.64
CA GLY A 51 -4.40 -5.19 1.60
C GLY A 51 -4.93 -3.93 0.91
N CYS A 52 -4.43 -2.74 1.28
CA CYS A 52 -4.83 -1.49 0.63
C CYS A 52 -4.46 -1.50 -0.88
N MET A 53 -3.30 -2.05 -1.26
CA MET A 53 -2.86 -2.10 -2.67
C MET A 53 -3.64 -3.12 -3.51
N VAL A 54 -3.95 -4.29 -2.96
CA VAL A 54 -4.76 -5.32 -3.61
C VAL A 54 -6.18 -4.80 -3.85
N ASP A 55 -6.79 -4.16 -2.86
CA ASP A 55 -8.11 -3.53 -2.97
C ASP A 55 -8.11 -2.44 -4.07
N LEU A 56 -7.08 -1.58 -4.08
CA LEU A 56 -6.92 -0.53 -5.09
C LEU A 56 -6.81 -1.12 -6.51
N PHE A 57 -5.96 -2.13 -6.71
CA PHE A 57 -5.83 -2.80 -8.00
C PHE A 57 -7.11 -3.54 -8.42
N GLY A 58 -7.77 -4.22 -7.48
CA GLY A 58 -9.02 -4.93 -7.72
C GLY A 58 -10.12 -3.98 -8.21
N LYS A 59 -10.31 -2.85 -7.51
CA LYS A 59 -11.28 -1.81 -7.89
C LYS A 59 -10.96 -1.15 -9.24
N ALA A 60 -9.68 -1.06 -9.61
CA ALA A 60 -9.25 -0.56 -10.91
C ALA A 60 -9.33 -1.60 -12.04
N GLY A 61 -9.74 -2.84 -11.76
CA GLY A 61 -9.75 -3.93 -12.75
C GLY A 61 -8.36 -4.50 -13.08
N ARG A 62 -7.32 -4.13 -12.32
CA ARG A 62 -5.92 -4.55 -12.49
C ARG A 62 -5.63 -5.86 -11.76
N LEU A 63 -6.39 -6.90 -12.09
CA LEU A 63 -6.36 -8.19 -11.38
C LEU A 63 -5.01 -8.90 -11.48
N LYS A 64 -4.30 -8.72 -12.61
CA LYS A 64 -2.97 -9.31 -12.79
C LYS A 64 -1.98 -8.73 -11.78
N GLU A 65 -1.92 -7.40 -11.66
CA GLU A 65 -1.05 -6.75 -10.70
C GLU A 65 -1.43 -7.08 -9.25
N ALA A 66 -2.72 -7.15 -8.94
CA ALA A 66 -3.18 -7.59 -7.62
C ALA A 66 -2.65 -8.99 -7.26
N TYR A 67 -2.71 -9.92 -8.21
CA TYR A 67 -2.25 -11.29 -8.01
C TYR A 67 -0.72 -11.42 -7.93
N GLU A 68 0.01 -10.67 -8.76
CA GLU A 68 1.48 -10.60 -8.72
C GLU A 68 1.95 -10.03 -7.38
N LEU A 69 1.30 -8.97 -6.88
CA LEU A 69 1.63 -8.38 -5.59
C LEU A 69 1.44 -9.37 -4.42
N ILE A 70 0.37 -10.18 -4.45
CA ILE A 70 0.14 -11.22 -3.43
C ILE A 70 1.25 -12.28 -3.46
N LYS A 71 1.77 -12.63 -4.64
CA LYS A 71 2.88 -13.58 -4.76
C LYS A 71 4.21 -13.05 -4.24
N GLU A 72 4.42 -11.75 -4.37
CA GLU A 72 5.61 -11.06 -3.85
C GLU A 72 5.57 -10.89 -2.33
N MET A 73 4.40 -11.05 -1.72
CA MET A 73 4.23 -10.98 -0.28
C MET A 73 4.99 -12.13 0.40
N CYS A 74 6.21 -11.85 0.86
CA CYS A 74 6.99 -12.73 1.76
C CYS A 74 6.43 -12.69 3.21
N ILE A 75 5.12 -12.73 3.35
CA ILE A 75 4.41 -12.80 4.63
C ILE A 75 3.54 -14.04 4.52
N ASP A 76 3.64 -14.96 5.48
CA ASP A 76 2.73 -16.10 5.52
C ASP A 76 1.29 -15.58 5.45
N PRO A 77 0.46 -16.10 4.52
CA PRO A 77 -0.93 -15.68 4.43
C PRO A 77 -1.58 -15.96 5.79
N ASP A 78 -2.02 -14.91 6.47
CA ASP A 78 -2.83 -15.07 7.67
C ASP A 78 -4.13 -15.78 7.24
N ALA A 79 -4.48 -16.86 7.92
CA ALA A 79 -5.55 -17.78 7.51
C ALA A 79 -6.98 -17.19 7.68
N THR A 80 -7.09 -15.86 7.72
CA THR A 80 -8.28 -15.12 8.16
C THR A 80 -8.78 -14.07 7.17
N MET A 81 -8.42 -14.15 5.89
CA MET A 81 -9.15 -13.46 4.81
C MET A 81 -10.31 -14.30 4.27
#